data_AF-A0A2E3DW79-F1
#
_entry.id   AF-A0A2E3DW79-F1
#
_cell.length_a   1.000
_cell.length_b   1.000
_cell.length_c   1.000
_cell.angle_alpha   90.00
_cell.angle_beta   90.00
_cell.angle_gamma   90.00
#
_symmetry.space_group_name_H-M   'P 1'
#
loop_
_entity.id
_entity.type
_entity.pdbx_description
1 polymer ?
#
loop_
_entity_poly.entity_id
_entity_poly.type
_entity_poly.pdbx_seq_one_letter_code
_entity_poly.pdbx_strand_id
1 'polypeptide(L)' 'MLEAIDKAFSQNLKIRNRLIIKSSFENHAKIISTYLLLSELIKKRARLTKRGYNYIPLFMWDWNPHFPISKNLLPKTIR' A
#
# COMPACT_ATOMS: atom_id res chain seq x y z
N MET A 1 -15.49 -1.70 9.10
CA MET A 1 -14.71 -2.54 8.16
C MET A 1 -13.71 -1.74 7.34
N LEU A 2 -14.14 -0.66 6.67
CA LEU A 2 -13.26 0.25 5.93
C LEU A 2 -12.17 0.90 6.81
N GLU A 3 -12.56 1.39 8.00
CA GLU A 3 -11.61 1.97 8.98
C GLU A 3 -10.51 1.01 9.42
N ALA A 4 -10.84 -0.29 9.56
CA ALA A 4 -9.86 -1.30 9.92
C ALA A 4 -8.80 -1.48 8.82
N ILE A 5 -9.22 -1.40 7.55
CA ILE A 5 -8.30 -1.45 6.40
C ILE A 5 -7.43 -0.19 6.36
N ASP A 6 -8.00 0.99 6.63
CA ASP A 6 -7.27 2.26 6.66
C ASP A 6 -6.21 2.27 7.76
N LYS A 7 -6.57 1.76 8.95
CA LYS A 7 -5.66 1.61 10.07
C LYS A 7 -4.54 0.63 9.75
N ALA A 8 -4.86 -0.54 9.20
CA ALA A 8 -3.88 -1.54 8.81
C ALA A 8 -2.91 -0.99 7.74
N PHE A 9 -3.42 -0.27 6.74
CA PHE A 9 -2.60 0.37 5.72
C PHE A 9 -1.64 1.38 6.34
N SER A 10 -2.15 2.28 7.18
CA SER A 10 -1.36 3.32 7.84
C SER A 10 -0.26 2.73 8.73
N GLN A 11 -0.56 1.64 9.44
CA GLN A 11 0.42 0.93 10.27
C GLN A 11 1.53 0.28 9.43
N ASN A 12 1.16 -0.44 8.36
CA ASN A 12 2.13 -1.06 7.46
C ASN A 12 2.98 -0.01 6.71
N LEU A 13 2.40 1.13 6.35
CA LEU A 13 3.12 2.23 5.74
C LEU A 13 4.20 2.78 6.69
N LYS A 14 3.86 2.96 7.98
CA LYS A 14 4.83 3.38 9.02
C LYS A 14 5.94 2.34 9.22
N ILE A 15 5.62 1.05 9.24
CA ILE A 15 6.60 -0.04 9.35
C ILE A 15 7.57 0.01 8.16
N ARG A 16 7.05 0.11 6.94
CA ARG A 16 7.84 0.23 5.72
C ARG A 16 8.80 1.43 5.77
N ASN A 17 8.31 2.59 6.20
CA ASN A 17 9.15 3.79 6.29
C ASN A 17 10.26 3.62 7.33
N ARG A 18 9.97 3.00 8.47
CA ARG A 18 11.00 2.66 9.48
C ARG A 18 12.06 1.71 8.94
N LEU A 19 11.67 0.70 8.17
CA LEU A 19 12.60 -0.24 7.55
C LEU A 19 13.53 0.45 6.54
N ILE A 20 12.97 1.36 5.72
CA ILE A 20 13.76 2.18 4.78
C ILE A 20 14.77 3.04 5.52
N ILE A 21 14.34 3.77 6.55
CA ILE A 21 15.21 4.67 7.34
C ILE A 21 16.32 3.89 8.05
N LYS A 22 16.02 2.70 8.58
CA LYS A 22 17.00 1.90 9.33
C LYS A 22 18.10 1.36 8.42
N SER A 23 17.72 0.68 7.33
CA SER A 23 18.61 0.19 6.28
C SER A 23 17.76 -0.41 5.18
N SER A 24 17.61 0.29 4.06
CA SER A 24 16.76 -0.17 2.95
C SER A 24 17.32 -1.45 2.30
N PHE A 25 18.65 -1.59 2.23
CA PHE A 25 19.32 -2.76 1.65
C PHE A 25 19.13 -4.02 2.50
N GLU A 26 19.44 -3.96 3.80
CA GLU A 26 19.29 -5.12 4.70
C GLU A 26 17.83 -5.53 4.88
N ASN A 27 16.90 -4.57 4.80
CA ASN A 27 15.48 -4.84 4.97
C ASN A 27 14.74 -5.03 3.63
N HIS A 28 15.45 -5.20 2.51
CA HIS A 28 14.86 -5.26 1.18
C HIS A 28 13.68 -6.25 1.09
N ALA A 29 13.87 -7.51 1.52
CA ALA A 29 12.83 -8.52 1.48
C ALA A 29 11.58 -8.15 2.31
N LYS A 30 11.77 -7.55 3.49
CA LYS A 30 10.67 -7.09 4.36
C LYS A 30 9.93 -5.90 3.74
N ILE A 31 10.67 -5.00 3.09
CA ILE A 31 10.11 -3.85 2.39
C ILE A 31 9.24 -4.32 1.22
N ILE A 32 9.73 -5.26 0.40
CA ILE A 32 8.96 -5.87 -0.70
C ILE A 32 7.71 -6.58 -0.18
N SER A 33 7.82 -7.37 0.88
CA SER A 33 6.66 -8.03 1.51
C SER A 33 5.61 -7.00 1.98
N THR A 34 6.06 -5.88 2.55
CA THR A 34 5.16 -4.81 2.96
C THR A 34 4.46 -4.15 1.76
N TYR A 35 5.10 -4.10 0.59
CA TYR A 35 4.45 -3.57 -0.63
C TYR A 35 3.31 -4.46 -1.12
N LEU A 36 3.45 -5.78 -1.02
CA LEU A 36 2.37 -6.72 -1.34
C LEU A 36 1.18 -6.51 -0.41
N LEU A 37 1.42 -6.40 0.91
CA LEU A 37 0.39 -6.10 1.89
C LEU A 37 -0.33 -4.79 1.62
N LEU A 38 0.40 -3.70 1.32
CA LEU A 38 -0.21 -2.41 0.99
C LEU A 38 -1.07 -2.51 -0.28
N SER A 39 -0.59 -3.21 -1.32
CA SER A 39 -1.35 -3.47 -2.54
C SER A 39 -2.68 -4.20 -2.25
N GLU A 40 -2.63 -5.25 -1.45
CA GLU A 40 -3.80 -6.05 -1.09
C GLU A 40 -4.82 -5.25 -0.28
N LEU A 41 -4.37 -4.41 0.65
CA LEU A 41 -5.24 -3.56 1.46
C LEU A 41 -5.99 -2.55 0.59
N ILE A 42 -5.31 -1.93 -0.39
CA ILE A 42 -5.94 -1.03 -1.36
C ILE A 42 -6.98 -1.78 -2.19
N LYS A 43 -6.63 -2.96 -2.71
CA LYS A 43 -7.57 -3.82 -3.47
C LYS A 43 -8.79 -4.20 -2.63
N LYS A 44 -8.58 -4.58 -1.37
CA LYS A 44 -9.64 -4.93 -0.42
C LYS A 44 -10.53 -3.74 -0.14
N ARG A 45 -9.95 -2.55 0.05
CA ARG A 45 -10.71 -1.30 0.21
C ARG A 45 -11.57 -1.02 -1.02
N ALA A 46 -10.98 -1.08 -2.22
CA ALA A 46 -11.67 -0.85 -3.49
C ALA A 46 -12.88 -1.77 -3.66
N ARG A 47 -12.74 -3.06 -3.33
CA ARG A 47 -13.83 -4.06 -3.42
C ARG A 47 -15.01 -3.76 -2.49
N LEU A 48 -14.74 -3.14 -1.34
CA LEU A 48 -15.78 -2.79 -0.37
C LEU A 48 -16.49 -1.46 -0.70
N THR A 49 -15.89 -0.62 -1.54
CA THR A 49 -16.49 0.62 -2.01
C THR A 49 -17.27 0.39 -3.31
N LYS A 50 -18.56 0.78 -3.36
CA LYS A 50 -19.45 0.61 -4.54
C LYS A 50 -18.91 1.21 -5.85
N ARG A 51 -17.97 2.14 -5.79
CA ARG A 51 -17.35 2.81 -6.93
C ARG A 51 -15.86 2.44 -7.13
N GLY A 52 -15.42 1.32 -6.53
CA GLY A 52 -14.08 0.77 -6.74
C GLY A 52 -12.94 1.70 -6.32
N TYR A 53 -11.89 1.76 -7.13
CA TYR A 53 -10.69 2.58 -6.87
C TYR A 53 -10.97 4.09 -6.77
N ASN A 54 -12.10 4.58 -7.27
CA ASN A 54 -12.46 6.00 -7.25
C ASN A 54 -12.77 6.55 -5.86
N TYR A 55 -12.95 5.68 -4.86
CA TYR A 55 -13.27 6.06 -3.47
C TYR A 55 -12.15 5.69 -2.49
N ILE A 56 -10.96 5.45 -3.03
CA ILE A 56 -9.77 5.23 -2.21
C ILE A 56 -9.24 6.59 -1.74
N PRO A 57 -8.98 6.76 -0.43
CA PRO A 57 -8.38 7.97 0.12
C PRO A 57 -7.07 8.34 -0.55
N LEU A 58 -6.80 9.64 -0.68
CA LEU A 58 -5.60 10.15 -1.34
C LEU A 58 -4.30 9.61 -0.72
N PHE A 59 -4.23 9.44 0.61
CA PHE A 59 -3.04 8.90 1.28
C PHE A 59 -2.68 7.46 0.85
N MET A 60 -3.64 6.70 0.33
CA MET A 60 -3.41 5.37 -0.25
C MET A 60 -3.02 5.41 -1.73
N TRP A 61 -3.20 6.55 -2.39
CA TRP A 61 -2.71 6.80 -3.75
C TRP A 61 -1.27 7.32 -3.74
N ASP A 62 -0.96 8.19 -2.78
CA ASP A 62 0.34 8.86 -2.70
C ASP A 62 1.48 7.94 -2.22
N TRP A 63 1.18 6.70 -1.84
CA TRP A 63 2.24 5.76 -1.46
C TRP A 63 3.03 5.33 -2.70
N ASN A 64 4.31 5.67 -2.73
CA ASN A 64 5.22 5.26 -3.81
C ASN A 64 6.22 4.21 -3.27
N PRO A 65 6.54 3.15 -4.02
CA PRO A 65 7.55 2.18 -3.62
C PRO A 65 8.95 2.79 -3.74
N HIS A 66 9.82 2.45 -2.79
CA HIS A 66 11.23 2.87 -2.75
C HIS A 66 12.10 1.97 -3.66
N PHE A 67 11.70 0.70 -3.82
CA PHE A 67 12.30 -0.24 -4.78
C PHE A 67 11.34 -0.52 -5.94
N PRO A 68 11.84 -0.90 -7.13
CA PRO A 68 10.98 -1.30 -8.23
C PRO A 68 10.04 -2.45 -7.85
N ILE A 69 8.76 -2.32 -8.17
CA ILE A 69 7.77 -3.40 -8.08
C ILE A 69 6.97 -3.53 -9.36
N SER A 70 6.34 -4.68 -9.56
CA SER A 70 5.42 -4.87 -10.67
C SER A 70 4.31 -3.83 -10.64
N LYS A 71 4.10 -3.14 -11.78
CA LYS A 71 3.01 -2.17 -11.96
C LYS A 71 1.62 -2.78 -11.72
N ASN A 72 1.49 -4.11 -11.74
CA ASN A 72 0.24 -4.81 -11.45
C ASN A 72 -0.12 -4.85 -9.95
N LEU A 73 0.84 -4.52 -9.08
CA LEU A 73 0.63 -4.36 -7.65
C LEU A 73 0.26 -2.93 -7.28
N LEU A 74 0.46 -1.97 -8.19
CA LEU A 74 0.07 -0.59 -7.94
C LEU A 74 -1.43 -0.41 -8.18
N PRO A 75 -2.09 0.47 -7.41
CA PRO A 75 -3.48 0.83 -7.68
C PRO A 75 -3.55 1.47 -9.07
N LYS A 76 -4.56 1.10 -9.87
CA LYS A 76 -4.79 1.68 -11.20
C LYS A 76 -6.13 2.40 -11.17
N THR A 77 -6.12 3.68 -11.52
CA THR A 77 -7.36 4.39 -11.85
C THR A 77 -7.85 3.84 -13.19
N ILE A 78 -9.09 3.36 -13.22
CA ILE A 78 -9.77 3.07 -14.48
C ILE A 78 -10.32 4.42 -14.94
N ARG A 79 -9.73 4.99 -15.98
CA ARG A 79 -10.30 6.14 -16.70
C ARG A 79 -11.41 5.66 -17.62
#